data_AF-A0A5V4Z490-F1
#
_entry.id   AF-A0A5V4Z490-F1
#
_cell.length_a   1.000
_cell.length_b   1.000
_cell.length_c   1.000
_cell.angle_alpha   90.00
_cell.angle_beta   90.00
_cell.angle_gamma   90.00
#
_symmetry.space_group_name_H-M   'P 1'
#
loop_
_entity.id
_entity.type
_entity.pdbx_description
1 polymer ?
#
loop_
_entity_poly.entity_id
_entity_poly.type
_entity_poly.pdbx_seq_one_letter_code
_entity_poly.pdbx_strand_id
1 'polypeptide(L)' 'MKVYIAGPMSGLPNFNRDRFNEIAGLVVKSGNIPLNPAILPDGLPERDYMAIGIAMLQCADAI' A
#
# COMPACT_ATOMS: atom_id res chain seq x y z
N MET A 1 -5.22 -4.50 13.94
CA MET A 1 -3.82 -4.67 13.47
C MET A 1 -3.56 -3.74 12.31
N LYS A 2 -2.34 -3.22 12.18
CA LYS A 2 -1.84 -2.57 10.98
C LYS A 2 -1.47 -3.65 9.95
N VAL A 3 -2.07 -3.60 8.76
CA VAL A 3 -1.85 -4.60 7.71
C VAL A 3 -1.24 -3.91 6.50
N TYR A 4 -0.03 -4.31 6.11
CA TYR A 4 0.64 -3.76 4.94
C TYR A 4 0.15 -4.44 3.67
N ILE A 5 -0.36 -3.66 2.72
CA ILE A 5 -0.87 -4.20 1.46
C ILE A 5 0.30 -4.30 0.49
N ALA A 6 0.71 -5.53 0.16
CA ALA A 6 1.76 -5.82 -0.80
C ALA A 6 1.19 -6.35 -2.13
N GLY A 7 1.88 -6.08 -3.23
CA GLY A 7 1.51 -6.59 -4.55
C GLY A 7 2.29 -5.93 -5.68
N PRO A 8 2.23 -6.48 -6.91
CA PRO A 8 2.81 -5.84 -8.08
C PRO A 8 2.07 -4.53 -8.40
N MET A 9 2.82 -3.50 -8.79
CA MET A 9 2.28 -2.20 -9.22
C MET A 9 2.80 -1.79 -10.60
N SER A 10 4.12 -1.86 -10.81
CA SER A 10 4.76 -1.50 -12.08
C SER A 10 4.29 -2.39 -13.24
N GLY A 11 3.97 -1.77 -14.38
CA GLY A 11 3.53 -2.48 -15.58
C GLY A 11 2.05 -2.88 -15.60
N LEU A 12 1.27 -2.54 -14.57
CA LEU A 12 -0.17 -2.77 -14.50
C LEU A 12 -0.97 -1.50 -14.78
N PRO A 13 -2.22 -1.60 -15.29
CA PRO A 13 -3.11 -0.46 -15.47
C PRO A 13 -3.26 0.33 -14.16
N ASN A 14 -3.17 1.66 -14.25
CA ASN A 14 -3.24 2.58 -13.10
C ASN A 14 -2.30 2.17 -11.94
N PHE A 15 -1.15 1.56 -12.26
CA PHE A 15 -0.20 1.02 -11.28
C PHE A 15 -0.84 0.08 -10.25
N ASN A 16 -1.91 -0.63 -10.63
CA ASN A 16 -2.70 -1.49 -9.76
C ASN A 16 -3.37 -0.78 -8.56
N ARG A 17 -3.44 0.55 -8.55
CA ARG A 17 -3.97 1.35 -7.43
C ARG A 17 -5.40 0.96 -7.05
N ASP A 18 -6.23 0.65 -8.05
CA ASP A 18 -7.63 0.26 -7.82
C ASP A 18 -7.74 -1.00 -6.97
N ARG A 19 -6.90 -2.01 -7.25
CA ARG A 19 -6.87 -3.25 -6.48
C ARG A 19 -6.35 -3.01 -5.06
N PHE A 20 -5.30 -2.20 -4.90
CA PHE A 20 -4.77 -1.85 -3.58
C PHE A 20 -5.83 -1.13 -2.73
N ASN A 21 -6.59 -0.20 -3.33
CA ASN A 21 -7.66 0.53 -2.65
C ASN A 21 -8.84 -0.39 -2.30
N GLU A 22 -9.17 -1.35 -3.15
CA GLU A 22 -10.17 -2.37 -2.85
C GLU A 22 -9.77 -3.21 -1.63
N ILE A 23 -8.53 -3.71 -1.60
CA ILE A 23 -8.00 -4.48 -0.46
C ILE A 23 -7.95 -3.61 0.80
N ALA A 24 -7.58 -2.34 0.71
CA ALA A 24 -7.62 -1.42 1.84
C ALA A 24 -9.03 -1.31 2.43
N GLY A 25 -10.06 -1.27 1.57
CA GLY A 25 -11.45 -1.32 2.00
C GLY A 25 -11.83 -2.62 2.73
N LEU A 26 -11.31 -3.77 2.29
CA LEU A 26 -11.53 -5.06 2.97
C LEU A 26 -10.83 -5.11 4.33
N VAL A 27 -9.61 -4.58 4.43
CA VAL A 27 -8.87 -4.49 5.69
C VAL A 27 -9.64 -3.62 6.68
N VAL A 28 -10.16 -2.46 6.26
CA VAL A 28 -11.02 -1.62 7.11
C VAL A 28 -12.28 -2.37 7.56
N LYS A 29 -12.97 -3.06 6.64
CA LYS A 29 -14.17 -3.86 6.97
C LYS A 29 -13.89 -4.98 7.98
N SER A 30 -12.66 -5.48 8.03
CA SER A 30 -12.22 -6.49 9.01
C SER A 30 -11.87 -5.91 10.39
N GLY A 31 -11.98 -4.59 10.59
CA GLY A 31 -11.62 -3.90 11.83
C GLY A 31 -10.12 -3.60 11.97
N ASN A 32 -9.37 -3.65 10.87
CA ASN A 32 -7.92 -3.44 10.82
C ASN A 32 -7.56 -2.11 10.14
N ILE A 33 -6.30 -1.67 10.31
CA ILE A 33 -5.77 -0.42 9.75
C ILE A 33 -4.95 -0.77 8.50
N PRO A 34 -5.38 -0.37 7.28
CA PRO A 34 -4.59 -0.62 6.09
C PRO A 34 -3.39 0.32 6.01
N LEU A 35 -2.22 -0.24 5.74
CA LEU A 35 -1.04 0.50 5.30
C LEU A 35 -0.87 0.27 3.81
N ASN A 36 -1.39 1.22 3.03
CA ASN A 36 -1.52 1.12 1.58
C ASN A 36 -0.51 2.03 0.86
N PRO A 37 0.53 1.50 0.20
CA PRO A 37 1.51 2.33 -0.52
C PRO A 37 0.92 2.97 -1.80
N ALA A 38 -0.24 2.54 -2.28
CA ALA A 38 -0.89 3.10 -3.47
C ALA A 38 -1.47 4.51 -3.26
N ILE A 39 -1.61 4.96 -2.02
CA ILE A 39 -2.10 6.32 -1.69
C ILE A 39 -1.04 7.41 -1.92
N LEU A 40 0.21 7.01 -2.11
CA LEU A 40 1.31 7.95 -2.30
C LEU A 40 1.12 8.72 -3.63
N PRO A 41 1.40 10.03 -3.64
CA PRO A 41 1.17 10.87 -4.81
C PRO A 41 2.08 10.47 -5.97
N ASP A 42 1.64 10.76 -7.18
CA ASP A 42 2.47 10.68 -8.37
C ASP A 42 3.66 11.66 -8.29
N GLY A 43 4.71 11.35 -9.05
CA GLY A 43 5.90 12.21 -9.17
C GLY A 43 6.97 12.01 -8.10
N LEU A 44 6.74 11.14 -7.11
CA LEU A 44 7.80 10.72 -6.19
C LEU A 44 8.90 9.95 -6.96
N PRO A 45 10.18 10.25 -6.73
CA PRO A 45 11.26 9.37 -7.15
C PRO A 45 11.08 7.98 -6.56
N GLU A 46 11.46 6.94 -7.31
CA GLU A 46 11.36 5.55 -6.86
C GLU A 46 11.98 5.33 -5.48
N ARG A 47 13.13 5.96 -5.22
CA ARG A 47 13.81 5.90 -3.91
C ARG A 47 12.93 6.38 -2.77
N ASP A 48 12.23 7.49 -2.94
CA ASP A 48 11.42 8.10 -1.87
C ASP A 48 10.13 7.31 -1.67
N TYR A 49 9.51 6.87 -2.78
CA TYR A 49 8.38 5.96 -2.76
C TYR A 49 8.71 4.67 -1.97
N MET A 50 9.84 4.04 -2.28
CA MET A 50 10.28 2.82 -1.60
C MET A 50 10.64 3.04 -0.14
N ALA A 51 11.26 4.17 0.22
CA ALA A 51 11.57 4.51 1.61
C ALA A 51 10.31 4.60 2.46
N ILE A 52 9.25 5.25 1.94
CA ILE A 52 7.96 5.33 2.63
C ILE A 52 7.30 3.95 2.72
N GLY A 53 7.32 3.17 1.63
CA GLY A 53 6.78 1.81 1.61
C GLY A 53 7.45 0.88 2.64
N ILE A 54 8.77 0.97 2.80
CA ILE A 54 9.52 0.23 3.82
C ILE A 54 9.11 0.67 5.22
N ALA A 55 8.94 1.97 5.47
CA ALA A 55 8.48 2.46 6.77
C ALA A 55 7.06 1.96 7.11
N MET A 56 6.16 1.93 6.13
CA MET A 56 4.84 1.30 6.27
C MET A 56 4.98 -0.17 6.65
N LEU A 57 5.80 -0.94 5.92
CA LEU A 57 6.02 -2.37 6.17
C LEU A 57 6.60 -2.61 7.58
N GLN A 58 7.61 -1.84 7.99
CA GLN A 58 8.27 -2.01 9.29
C GLN A 58 7.35 -1.78 10.49
N CYS A 59 6.31 -0.96 10.34
CA CYS A 59 5.35 -0.72 11.39
C CYS A 59 4.10 -1.60 11.28
N ALA A 60 3.99 -2.48 10.28
CA ALA A 60 2.85 -3.37 10.14
C ALA A 60 2.90 -4.54 11.13
N ASP A 61 1.74 -4.97 11.60
CA ASP A 61 1.59 -6.17 12.42
C ASP A 61 1.41 -7.44 11.55
N ALA A 62 1.01 -7.26 10.28
CA ALA A 62 0.82 -8.31 9.28
C ALA A 62 0.97 -7.75 7.85
N ILE A 63 1.09 -8.65 6.86
CA ILE A 63 1.17 -8.36 5.42
C ILE A 63 0.02 -9.08 4.73
#